data_AF-A0A9N9NMQ5-F1
#
_entry.id   AF-A0A9N9NMQ5-F1
#
_cell.length_a   1.000
_cell.length_b   1.000
_cell.length_c   1.000
_cell.angle_alpha   90.00
_cell.angle_beta   90.00
_cell.angle_gamma   90.00
#
_symmetry.space_group_name_H-M   'P 1'
#
loop_
_entity.id
_entity.type
_entity.pdbx_description
1 polymer ?
#
loop_
_entity_poly.entity_id
_entity_poly.type
_entity_poly.pdbx_seq_one_letter_code
_entity_poly.pdbx_strand_id
1 'polypeptide(L)'
;MSTFGTIFRVTTYGESHGKSVGCIVDNCPPGLPLVESDIQTQLSRRRPGQSDLTTPRDEKDLVTIQSGTEFGVTLGTPIGLSVPNKDQRPHDYSETDLYPRPSHADWTYLQKYGVKASSGGGRSSARETIGRVAAGAIAEKYLKLAHGIEIVAFVSSVSNVAMPFIQAEDESAFPQSFWDLLNVITREEVDKDIVRCPDQEISEEMRKRILEAKAANDSVGGTITCVIRNVPPGLGEPCFDKLEAKLAHAMLSIPATKGFEIGSGFKGTTLF
;
A
#
# COMPACT_ATOMS: atom_id res chain seq x y z
N MET A 1 -14.27 10.03 5.78
CA MET A 1 -13.29 10.27 6.87
C MET A 1 -11.91 10.25 6.23
N SER A 2 -11.06 11.25 6.52
CA SER A 2 -9.75 11.43 5.89
C SER A 2 -8.57 11.14 6.81
N THR A 3 -8.85 10.85 8.09
CA THR A 3 -7.85 10.61 9.13
C THR A 3 -7.85 9.14 9.56
N PHE A 4 -6.67 8.55 9.70
CA PHE A 4 -6.43 7.21 10.23
C PHE A 4 -5.45 7.29 11.42
N GLY A 5 -5.61 6.40 12.42
CA GLY A 5 -4.79 6.36 13.63
C GLY A 5 -5.40 7.09 14.83
N THR A 6 -4.82 6.86 16.02
CA THR A 6 -5.30 7.44 17.30
C THR A 6 -4.33 8.48 17.86
N ILE A 7 -3.06 8.08 18.07
CA ILE A 7 -1.99 8.99 18.54
C ILE A 7 -1.20 9.46 17.32
N PHE A 8 -0.43 8.56 16.71
CA PHE A 8 0.16 8.79 15.40
C PHE A 8 -0.97 8.82 14.36
N ARG A 9 -1.33 10.02 13.92
CA ARG A 9 -2.52 10.26 13.09
C ARG A 9 -2.11 10.74 11.72
N VAL A 10 -2.69 10.13 10.70
CA VAL A 10 -2.42 10.47 9.30
C VAL A 10 -3.71 11.00 8.70
N THR A 11 -3.70 12.26 8.26
CA THR A 11 -4.80 12.85 7.49
C THR A 11 -4.36 13.05 6.06
N THR A 12 -4.96 12.35 5.11
CA THR A 12 -4.61 12.50 3.69
C THR A 12 -5.46 13.60 3.04
N TYR A 13 -5.00 14.22 1.95
CA TYR A 13 -5.75 15.22 1.17
C TYR A 13 -5.41 15.17 -0.33
N GLY A 14 -6.27 15.79 -1.17
CA GLY A 14 -6.11 15.87 -2.62
C GLY A 14 -6.82 14.78 -3.45
N GLU A 15 -7.13 15.14 -4.69
CA GLU A 15 -7.77 14.32 -5.72
C GLU A 15 -6.77 13.94 -6.82
N SER A 16 -7.05 12.88 -7.58
CA SER A 16 -6.13 12.36 -8.60
C SER A 16 -5.76 13.34 -9.70
N HIS A 17 -6.65 14.26 -10.06
CA HIS A 17 -6.38 15.33 -11.02
C HIS A 17 -6.44 16.73 -10.38
N GLY A 18 -6.32 16.80 -9.05
CA GLY A 18 -6.12 18.06 -8.33
C GLY A 18 -4.68 18.57 -8.49
N LYS A 19 -4.37 19.75 -7.95
CA LYS A 19 -3.02 20.34 -8.02
C LYS A 19 -1.95 19.46 -7.36
N SER A 20 -2.28 18.85 -6.24
CA SER A 20 -1.41 17.96 -5.48
C SER A 20 -2.23 16.97 -4.67
N VAL A 21 -1.55 15.92 -4.22
CA VAL A 21 -1.99 15.05 -3.14
C VAL A 21 -0.99 15.13 -2.00
N GLY A 22 -1.41 14.74 -0.80
CA GLY A 22 -0.51 14.78 0.33
C GLY A 22 -1.13 14.25 1.61
N CYS A 23 -0.42 14.47 2.71
CA CYS A 23 -0.92 14.14 4.03
C CYS A 23 -0.32 15.04 5.11
N ILE A 24 -0.97 15.01 6.26
CA ILE A 24 -0.50 15.58 7.52
C ILE A 24 -0.31 14.42 8.48
N VAL A 25 0.90 14.29 9.03
CA VAL A 25 1.22 13.33 10.09
C VAL A 25 1.31 14.08 11.40
N ASP A 26 0.42 13.74 12.33
CA ASP A 26 0.35 14.34 13.66
C ASP A 26 0.88 13.37 14.73
N ASN A 27 1.49 13.94 15.78
CA ASN A 27 2.15 13.24 16.88
C ASN A 27 3.26 12.26 16.46
N CYS A 28 4.04 12.62 15.43
CA CYS A 28 5.34 11.97 15.21
C CYS A 28 6.30 12.42 16.32
N PRO A 29 7.01 11.51 17.02
CA PRO A 29 7.91 11.90 18.10
C PRO A 29 9.01 12.88 17.63
N PRO A 30 9.37 13.90 18.42
CA PRO A 30 10.44 14.84 18.08
C PRO A 30 11.81 14.14 18.08
N GLY A 31 12.75 14.69 17.32
CA GLY A 31 14.14 14.23 17.27
C GLY A 31 14.39 13.04 16.33
N LEU A 32 13.37 12.55 15.61
CA LEU A 32 13.56 11.55 14.56
C LEU A 32 14.29 12.20 13.38
N PRO A 33 15.47 11.70 12.95
CA PRO A 33 16.10 12.19 11.72
C PRO A 33 15.19 11.94 10.52
N LEU A 34 14.84 12.98 9.78
CA LEU A 34 13.90 12.90 8.67
C LEU A 34 14.19 13.97 7.61
N VAL A 35 14.40 13.50 6.38
CA VAL A 35 14.53 14.30 5.16
C VAL A 35 13.70 13.69 4.03
N GLU A 36 13.43 14.45 2.96
CA GLU A 36 12.60 13.98 1.84
C GLU A 36 13.09 12.65 1.24
N SER A 37 14.40 12.42 1.18
CA SER A 37 14.97 11.19 0.59
C SER A 37 14.58 9.93 1.35
N ASP A 38 14.30 10.03 2.66
CA ASP A 38 13.82 8.91 3.46
C ASP A 38 12.44 8.44 2.99
N ILE A 39 11.57 9.41 2.67
CA ILE A 39 10.20 9.18 2.24
C ILE A 39 10.16 8.83 0.74
N GLN A 40 11.00 9.50 -0.05
CA GLN A 40 11.07 9.33 -1.50
C GLN A 40 11.43 7.90 -1.88
N THR A 41 12.18 7.17 -1.06
CA THR A 41 12.47 5.75 -1.28
C THR A 41 11.18 4.93 -1.41
N GLN A 42 10.23 5.10 -0.47
CA GLN A 42 8.96 4.36 -0.52
C GLN A 42 8.03 4.86 -1.62
N LEU A 43 7.98 6.17 -1.86
CA LEU A 43 7.18 6.72 -2.96
C LEU A 43 7.69 6.28 -4.33
N SER A 44 9.01 6.20 -4.49
CA SER A 44 9.62 5.71 -5.72
C SER A 44 9.26 4.25 -5.97
N ARG A 45 9.14 3.41 -4.92
CA ARG A 45 8.67 2.01 -4.99
C ARG A 45 7.18 1.89 -5.32
N ARG A 46 6.34 2.82 -4.87
CA ARG A 46 4.90 2.87 -5.17
C ARG A 46 4.60 3.34 -6.60
N ARG A 47 5.52 4.12 -7.19
CA ARG A 47 5.31 4.86 -8.43
C ARG A 47 4.77 3.99 -9.58
N PRO A 48 3.76 4.46 -10.35
CA PRO A 48 3.38 3.82 -11.61
C PRO A 48 4.49 3.92 -12.66
N GLY A 49 4.41 3.15 -13.74
CA GLY A 49 5.33 3.27 -14.89
C GLY A 49 6.75 2.79 -14.61
N GLN A 50 6.96 1.96 -13.58
CA GLN A 50 8.26 1.35 -13.31
C GLN A 50 8.62 0.25 -14.30
N SER A 51 7.63 -0.36 -14.95
CA SER A 51 7.81 -1.47 -15.86
C SER A 51 6.67 -1.60 -16.86
N ASP A 52 6.89 -2.41 -17.90
CA ASP A 52 5.89 -2.75 -18.91
C ASP A 52 4.66 -3.48 -18.34
N LEU A 53 4.72 -3.95 -17.09
CA LEU A 53 3.58 -4.56 -16.39
C LEU A 53 2.60 -3.53 -15.83
N THR A 54 3.06 -2.28 -15.65
CA THR A 54 2.28 -1.22 -14.99
C THR A 54 1.71 -0.23 -16.00
N THR A 55 0.87 0.70 -15.51
CA THR A 55 0.33 1.77 -16.34
C THR A 55 1.45 2.64 -16.93
N PRO A 56 1.31 3.18 -18.15
CA PRO A 56 2.35 3.98 -18.82
C PRO A 56 2.57 5.39 -18.23
N ARG A 57 1.86 5.77 -17.16
CA ARG A 57 2.01 7.08 -16.51
C ARG A 57 3.34 7.14 -15.77
N ASP A 58 4.19 8.13 -16.08
CA ASP A 58 5.45 8.39 -15.38
C ASP A 58 5.32 9.58 -14.43
N GLU A 59 4.63 9.37 -13.32
CA GLU A 59 4.53 10.38 -12.26
C GLU A 59 5.68 10.24 -11.29
N LYS A 60 6.64 11.18 -11.25
CA LYS A 60 7.82 11.08 -10.36
C LYS A 60 7.51 11.01 -8.85
N ASP A 61 6.30 11.36 -8.44
CA ASP A 61 5.86 11.38 -7.03
C ASP A 61 6.87 12.05 -6.09
N LEU A 62 7.34 13.25 -6.47
CA LEU A 62 8.34 13.99 -5.69
C LEU A 62 7.68 14.57 -4.44
N VAL A 63 8.14 14.14 -3.27
CA VAL A 63 7.66 14.65 -1.99
C VAL A 63 8.39 15.90 -1.56
N THR A 64 7.67 16.81 -0.91
CA THR A 64 8.22 17.96 -0.21
C THR A 64 7.70 17.96 1.21
N ILE A 65 8.60 18.10 2.19
CA ILE A 65 8.22 18.33 3.58
C ILE A 65 7.95 19.83 3.73
N GLN A 66 6.72 20.19 4.10
CA GLN A 66 6.28 21.58 4.21
C GLN A 66 6.37 22.12 5.64
N SER A 67 6.32 21.24 6.65
CA SER A 67 6.34 21.59 8.07
C SER A 67 6.76 20.40 8.92
N GLY A 68 6.94 20.62 10.22
CA GLY A 68 7.15 19.56 11.22
C GLY A 68 8.58 19.03 11.31
N THR A 69 9.50 19.55 10.49
CA THR A 69 10.93 19.26 10.56
C THR A 69 11.77 20.55 10.54
N GLU A 70 12.92 20.50 11.19
CA GLU A 70 13.97 21.53 11.12
C GLU A 70 15.33 20.85 11.34
N PHE A 71 16.39 21.36 10.69
CA PHE A 71 17.75 20.80 10.80
C PHE A 71 17.84 19.28 10.54
N GLY A 72 16.96 18.74 9.70
CA GLY A 72 16.91 17.31 9.37
C GLY A 72 16.33 16.41 10.46
N VAL A 73 15.62 16.97 11.45
CA VAL A 73 14.91 16.21 12.49
C VAL A 73 13.45 16.65 12.62
N THR A 74 12.59 15.77 13.12
CA THR A 74 11.20 16.08 13.45
C THR A 74 11.12 16.97 14.70
N LEU A 75 10.16 17.90 14.72
CA LEU A 75 9.94 18.84 15.83
C LEU A 75 8.89 18.37 16.85
N GLY A 76 8.18 17.27 16.57
CA GLY A 76 7.00 16.86 17.34
C GLY A 76 5.71 17.57 16.94
N THR A 77 5.80 18.61 16.10
CA THR A 77 4.66 19.31 15.51
C THR A 77 4.19 18.60 14.22
N PRO A 78 2.99 18.92 13.69
CA PRO A 78 2.46 18.26 12.51
C PRO A 78 3.39 18.36 11.28
N ILE A 79 3.66 17.20 10.67
CA ILE A 79 4.47 17.08 9.46
C ILE A 79 3.55 17.15 8.25
N GLY A 80 3.65 18.25 7.49
CA GLY A 80 2.94 18.44 6.23
C GLY A 80 3.74 17.87 5.06
N LEU A 81 3.12 17.01 4.27
CA LEU A 81 3.73 16.39 3.08
C LEU A 81 2.89 16.71 1.85
N SER A 82 3.54 17.14 0.77
CA SER A 82 2.89 17.45 -0.50
C SER A 82 3.61 16.78 -1.66
N VAL A 83 2.83 16.25 -2.60
CA VAL A 83 3.29 15.66 -3.87
C VAL A 83 2.47 16.28 -5.02
N PRO A 84 3.09 17.04 -5.93
CA PRO A 84 2.38 17.66 -7.05
C PRO A 84 1.96 16.61 -8.09
N ASN A 85 0.76 16.76 -8.65
CA ASN A 85 0.32 15.96 -9.80
C ASN A 85 0.79 16.66 -11.08
N LYS A 86 1.64 16.01 -11.87
CA LYS A 86 2.21 16.60 -13.11
C LYS A 86 1.49 16.18 -14.39
N ASP A 87 1.00 14.94 -14.46
CA ASP A 87 0.36 14.36 -15.65
C ASP A 87 -1.17 14.46 -15.59
N GLN A 88 -1.68 15.70 -15.47
CA GLN A 88 -3.12 15.93 -15.62
C GLN A 88 -3.47 15.95 -17.10
N ARG A 89 -4.06 14.85 -17.59
CA ARG A 89 -4.77 14.82 -18.87
C ARG A 89 -6.28 14.93 -18.60
N PRO A 90 -6.89 16.12 -18.76
CA PRO A 90 -8.30 16.32 -18.43
C PRO A 90 -9.26 15.54 -19.33
N HIS A 91 -8.81 15.13 -20.53
CA HIS A 91 -9.67 14.58 -21.58
C HIS A 91 -9.73 13.04 -21.65
N ASP A 92 -8.97 12.31 -20.82
CA ASP A 92 -8.91 10.84 -20.88
C ASP A 92 -10.22 10.14 -20.41
N TYR A 93 -11.22 10.89 -19.90
CA TYR A 93 -12.42 10.33 -19.26
C TYR A 93 -13.77 10.79 -19.86
N SER A 94 -13.78 11.49 -20.99
CA SER A 94 -15.01 12.09 -21.56
C SER A 94 -16.11 11.09 -21.91
N GLU A 95 -15.78 9.85 -22.27
CA GLU A 95 -16.77 8.82 -22.62
C GLU A 95 -17.31 8.06 -21.40
N THR A 96 -16.48 7.85 -20.37
CA THR A 96 -16.89 7.24 -19.09
C THR A 96 -17.69 8.18 -18.20
N ASP A 97 -17.94 9.42 -18.65
CA ASP A 97 -18.60 10.42 -17.82
C ASP A 97 -20.13 10.18 -17.72
N LEU A 98 -20.70 9.40 -18.65
CA LEU A 98 -22.14 9.15 -18.72
C LEU A 98 -22.63 8.05 -17.76
N TYR A 99 -21.78 7.09 -17.40
CA TYR A 99 -22.17 5.91 -16.62
C TYR A 99 -21.18 5.60 -15.49
N PRO A 100 -21.65 5.11 -14.32
CA PRO A 100 -20.74 4.67 -13.26
C PRO A 100 -19.99 3.40 -13.71
N ARG A 101 -18.67 3.36 -13.49
CA ARG A 101 -17.85 2.19 -13.87
C ARG A 101 -18.14 1.02 -12.92
N PRO A 102 -18.35 -0.21 -13.44
CA PRO A 102 -18.51 -1.40 -12.60
C PRO A 102 -17.34 -1.57 -11.63
N SER A 103 -17.62 -1.98 -10.39
CA SER A 103 -16.62 -2.19 -9.32
C SER A 103 -15.91 -0.91 -8.82
N HIS A 104 -16.29 0.28 -9.30
CA HIS A 104 -15.77 1.57 -8.81
C HIS A 104 -16.78 2.30 -7.91
N ALA A 105 -16.29 3.30 -7.18
CA ALA A 105 -17.08 4.07 -6.22
C ALA A 105 -17.93 5.18 -6.87
N ASP A 106 -17.93 5.30 -8.21
CA ASP A 106 -18.56 6.40 -8.94
C ASP A 106 -20.03 6.61 -8.53
N TRP A 107 -20.82 5.52 -8.53
CA TRP A 107 -22.24 5.55 -8.17
C TRP A 107 -22.47 5.88 -6.70
N THR A 108 -21.76 5.20 -5.80
CA THR A 108 -21.96 5.37 -4.35
C THR A 108 -21.54 6.76 -3.88
N TYR A 109 -20.49 7.34 -4.49
CA TYR A 109 -20.09 8.73 -4.22
C TYR A 109 -21.12 9.72 -4.74
N LEU A 110 -21.61 9.54 -5.98
CA LEU A 110 -22.64 10.40 -6.53
C LEU A 110 -23.92 10.38 -5.67
N GLN A 111 -24.39 9.19 -5.27
CA GLN A 111 -25.57 9.05 -4.42
C GLN A 111 -25.37 9.66 -3.04
N LYS A 112 -24.19 9.51 -2.44
CA LYS A 112 -23.91 10.02 -1.10
C LYS A 112 -23.72 11.54 -1.05
N TYR A 113 -23.05 12.11 -2.06
CA TYR A 113 -22.58 13.49 -2.02
C TYR A 113 -23.27 14.41 -3.03
N GLY A 114 -24.03 13.88 -3.98
CA GLY A 114 -24.74 14.65 -5.01
C GLY A 114 -23.84 15.35 -6.03
N VAL A 115 -22.52 15.12 -5.97
CA VAL A 115 -21.53 15.77 -6.83
C VAL A 115 -20.57 14.74 -7.42
N LYS A 116 -20.29 14.89 -8.71
CA LYS A 116 -19.28 14.10 -9.42
C LYS A 116 -17.99 14.90 -9.49
N ALA A 117 -16.88 14.29 -9.08
CA ALA A 117 -15.57 14.91 -9.25
C ALA A 117 -15.19 14.91 -10.73
N SER A 118 -14.72 16.06 -11.25
CA SER A 118 -14.23 16.19 -12.63
C SER A 118 -13.02 15.30 -12.93
N SER A 119 -12.33 14.84 -11.88
CA SER A 119 -11.17 13.96 -11.96
C SER A 119 -11.54 12.47 -12.13
N GLY A 120 -12.76 12.16 -12.60
CA GLY A 120 -13.30 10.81 -12.72
C GLY A 120 -13.52 10.15 -11.35
N GLY A 121 -12.51 9.41 -10.88
CA GLY A 121 -12.56 8.69 -9.59
C GLY A 121 -12.35 9.56 -8.35
N GLY A 122 -12.17 10.88 -8.49
CA GLY A 122 -12.08 11.78 -7.34
C GLY A 122 -11.11 11.32 -6.25
N ARG A 123 -11.66 11.26 -5.03
CA ARG A 123 -10.98 10.81 -3.82
C ARG A 123 -10.92 9.29 -3.66
N SER A 124 -11.72 8.52 -4.40
CA SER A 124 -11.65 7.04 -4.36
C SER A 124 -10.51 6.48 -5.22
N SER A 125 -9.78 7.34 -5.93
CA SER A 125 -8.62 6.95 -6.73
C SER A 125 -7.49 6.40 -5.86
N ALA A 126 -6.78 5.40 -6.37
CA ALA A 126 -5.56 4.87 -5.75
C ALA A 126 -4.44 5.93 -5.61
N ARG A 127 -4.54 7.11 -6.26
CA ARG A 127 -3.63 8.24 -6.04
C ARG A 127 -3.54 8.65 -4.56
N GLU A 128 -4.62 8.50 -3.80
CA GLU A 128 -4.66 8.78 -2.36
C GLU A 128 -3.61 7.98 -1.57
N THR A 129 -3.24 6.78 -2.05
CA THR A 129 -2.22 5.92 -1.42
C THR A 129 -0.84 6.58 -1.31
N ILE A 130 -0.57 7.65 -2.07
CA ILE A 130 0.65 8.47 -1.88
C ILE A 130 0.74 9.01 -0.46
N GLY A 131 -0.36 9.56 0.07
CA GLY A 131 -0.38 10.07 1.44
C GLY A 131 -0.14 8.95 2.47
N ARG A 132 -0.66 7.75 2.19
CA ARG A 132 -0.45 6.57 3.03
C ARG A 132 0.99 6.08 3.00
N VAL A 133 1.58 5.96 1.82
CA VAL A 133 2.98 5.52 1.65
C VAL A 133 3.94 6.53 2.25
N ALA A 134 3.69 7.83 2.05
CA ALA A 134 4.54 8.87 2.60
C ALA A 134 4.53 8.88 4.13
N ALA A 135 3.34 8.78 4.75
CA ALA A 135 3.22 8.65 6.20
C ALA A 135 3.76 7.31 6.72
N GLY A 136 3.54 6.23 5.97
CA GLY A 136 4.05 4.90 6.25
C GLY A 136 5.58 4.85 6.28
N ALA A 137 6.27 5.61 5.41
CA ALA A 137 7.72 5.72 5.42
C ALA A 137 8.25 6.35 6.72
N ILE A 138 7.56 7.38 7.24
CA ILE A 138 7.89 8.00 8.53
C ILE A 138 7.69 6.99 9.67
N ALA A 139 6.53 6.33 9.70
CA ALA A 139 6.21 5.32 10.70
C ALA A 139 7.23 4.17 10.68
N GLU A 140 7.53 3.64 9.50
CA GLU A 140 8.51 2.57 9.31
C GLU A 140 9.90 2.97 9.80
N LYS A 141 10.37 4.17 9.44
CA LYS A 141 11.67 4.68 9.89
C LYS A 141 11.72 4.77 11.42
N TYR A 142 10.65 5.27 12.05
CA TYR A 142 10.55 5.32 13.50
C TYR A 142 10.57 3.92 14.12
N LEU A 143 9.73 2.99 13.64
CA LEU A 143 9.64 1.62 14.15
C LEU A 143 10.99 0.88 14.05
N LYS A 144 11.71 1.07 12.94
CA LYS A 144 13.04 0.49 12.75
C LYS A 144 14.05 1.04 13.74
N LEU A 145 14.12 2.37 13.93
CA LEU A 145 15.11 2.98 14.81
C LEU A 145 14.80 2.76 16.30
N ALA A 146 13.52 2.81 16.69
CA ALA A 146 13.12 2.72 18.08
C ALA A 146 13.03 1.27 18.60
N HIS A 147 12.65 0.33 17.73
CA HIS A 147 12.33 -1.04 18.13
C HIS A 147 13.01 -2.13 17.29
N GLY A 148 13.78 -1.77 16.27
CA GLY A 148 14.38 -2.75 15.36
C GLY A 148 13.35 -3.51 14.51
N ILE A 149 12.12 -3.00 14.42
CA ILE A 149 11.04 -3.65 13.65
C ILE A 149 11.36 -3.56 12.16
N GLU A 150 11.20 -4.68 11.47
CA GLU A 150 11.37 -4.78 10.03
C GLU A 150 10.05 -5.20 9.38
N ILE A 151 9.69 -4.54 8.28
CA ILE A 151 8.46 -4.80 7.53
C ILE A 151 8.82 -5.08 6.08
N VAL A 152 8.55 -6.29 5.63
CA VAL A 152 8.76 -6.72 4.23
C VAL A 152 7.46 -7.25 3.67
N ALA A 153 7.16 -6.91 2.43
CA ALA A 153 5.97 -7.40 1.73
C ALA A 153 6.33 -7.79 0.30
N PHE A 154 5.73 -8.86 -0.19
CA PHE A 154 5.98 -9.42 -1.51
C PHE A 154 4.70 -10.01 -2.12
N VAL A 155 4.68 -10.17 -3.43
CA VAL A 155 3.57 -10.80 -4.16
C VAL A 155 3.66 -12.32 -3.99
N SER A 156 2.59 -12.92 -3.47
CA SER A 156 2.49 -14.36 -3.25
C SER A 156 1.54 -15.07 -4.20
N SER A 157 0.68 -14.33 -4.93
CA SER A 157 -0.08 -14.87 -6.05
C SER A 157 -0.48 -13.79 -7.05
N VAL A 158 -0.68 -14.21 -8.30
CA VAL A 158 -1.36 -13.43 -9.35
C VAL A 158 -2.31 -14.37 -10.10
N SER A 159 -3.60 -14.04 -10.14
CA SER A 159 -4.64 -14.92 -10.71
C SER A 159 -4.58 -16.32 -10.07
N ASN A 160 -4.25 -17.35 -10.86
CA ASN A 160 -4.19 -18.76 -10.48
C ASN A 160 -2.75 -19.25 -10.30
N VAL A 161 -1.76 -18.39 -10.49
CA VAL A 161 -0.35 -18.66 -10.23
C VAL A 161 -0.06 -18.20 -8.80
N ALA A 162 0.38 -19.11 -7.95
CA ALA A 162 0.56 -18.83 -6.52
C ALA A 162 1.75 -19.59 -5.95
N MET A 163 2.39 -18.99 -4.94
CA MET A 163 3.41 -19.67 -4.15
C MET A 163 2.83 -20.90 -3.43
N PRO A 164 3.60 -21.98 -3.22
CA PRO A 164 3.07 -23.25 -2.71
C PRO A 164 2.26 -23.14 -1.41
N PHE A 165 2.70 -22.28 -0.47
CA PHE A 165 2.01 -22.10 0.81
C PHE A 165 0.59 -21.50 0.68
N ILE A 166 0.31 -20.75 -0.39
CA ILE A 166 -1.03 -20.21 -0.68
C ILE A 166 -1.99 -21.37 -0.98
N GLN A 167 -1.51 -22.41 -1.65
CA GLN A 167 -2.31 -23.58 -2.04
C GLN A 167 -2.33 -24.70 -0.99
N ALA A 168 -1.45 -24.65 0.01
CA ALA A 168 -1.39 -25.65 1.08
C ALA A 168 -2.71 -25.76 1.88
N GLU A 169 -3.08 -26.94 2.33
CA GLU A 169 -4.35 -27.15 3.06
C GLU A 169 -4.33 -26.51 4.46
N ASP A 170 -3.20 -26.61 5.16
CA ASP A 170 -2.97 -26.00 6.48
C ASP A 170 -1.50 -25.59 6.69
N GLU A 171 -1.18 -25.04 7.86
CA GLU A 171 0.18 -24.62 8.22
C GLU A 171 1.18 -25.79 8.29
N SER A 172 0.74 -27.02 8.57
CA SER A 172 1.62 -28.20 8.62
C SER A 172 2.13 -28.61 7.24
N ALA A 173 1.37 -28.26 6.19
CA ALA A 173 1.75 -28.45 4.80
C ALA A 173 2.62 -27.30 4.25
N PHE A 174 2.95 -26.28 5.06
CA PHE A 174 3.87 -25.24 4.62
C PHE A 174 5.28 -25.82 4.48
N PRO A 175 5.94 -25.64 3.33
CA PRO A 175 7.30 -26.15 3.15
C PRO A 175 8.25 -25.41 4.10
N GLN A 176 9.27 -26.10 4.62
CA GLN A 176 10.28 -25.47 5.48
C GLN A 176 10.92 -24.24 4.81
N SER A 177 11.10 -24.28 3.48
CA SER A 177 11.58 -23.16 2.68
C SER A 177 10.74 -21.90 2.81
N PHE A 178 9.44 -21.99 3.09
CA PHE A 178 8.59 -20.83 3.35
C PHE A 178 8.96 -20.17 4.68
N TRP A 179 9.11 -20.95 5.75
CA TRP A 179 9.51 -20.43 7.05
C TRP A 179 10.93 -19.83 7.01
N ASP A 180 11.84 -20.49 6.32
CA ASP A 180 13.20 -19.99 6.12
C ASP A 180 13.18 -18.66 5.35
N LEU A 181 12.36 -18.58 4.29
CA LEU A 181 12.15 -17.36 3.51
C LEU A 181 11.67 -16.19 4.39
N LEU A 182 10.66 -16.38 5.24
CA LEU A 182 10.14 -15.30 6.09
C LEU A 182 11.21 -14.71 7.03
N ASN A 183 12.16 -15.54 7.47
CA ASN A 183 13.24 -15.11 8.35
C ASN A 183 14.32 -14.29 7.66
N VAL A 184 14.62 -14.59 6.39
CA VAL A 184 15.75 -13.97 5.69
C VAL A 184 15.35 -12.92 4.66
N ILE A 185 14.12 -12.96 4.14
CA ILE A 185 13.70 -12.12 3.03
C ILE A 185 13.88 -10.63 3.36
N THR A 186 14.49 -9.91 2.43
CA THR A 186 14.72 -8.47 2.54
C THR A 186 13.93 -7.72 1.49
N ARG A 187 13.73 -6.43 1.72
CA ARG A 187 13.08 -5.55 0.74
C ARG A 187 13.92 -5.44 -0.53
N GLU A 188 15.23 -5.39 -0.38
CA GLU A 188 16.20 -5.27 -1.46
C GLU A 188 16.16 -6.50 -2.38
N GLU A 189 15.91 -7.69 -1.85
CA GLU A 189 15.70 -8.90 -2.65
C GLU A 189 14.37 -8.86 -3.40
N VAL A 190 13.28 -8.49 -2.72
CA VAL A 190 11.96 -8.37 -3.34
C VAL A 190 11.95 -7.34 -4.47
N ASP A 191 12.64 -6.22 -4.28
CA ASP A 191 12.68 -5.12 -5.25
C ASP A 191 13.55 -5.42 -6.50
N LYS A 192 14.34 -6.50 -6.52
CA LYS A 192 15.07 -6.94 -7.73
C LYS A 192 14.14 -7.53 -8.79
N ASP A 193 13.04 -8.12 -8.35
CA ASP A 193 12.06 -8.73 -9.24
C ASP A 193 10.96 -7.72 -9.60
N ILE A 194 10.55 -7.73 -10.87
CA ILE A 194 9.56 -6.75 -11.39
C ILE A 194 8.16 -7.05 -10.85
N VAL A 195 7.82 -8.32 -10.66
CA VAL A 195 6.55 -8.75 -10.04
C VAL A 195 6.59 -8.58 -8.53
N ARG A 196 7.78 -8.46 -7.94
CA ARG A 196 8.06 -8.44 -6.50
C ARG A 196 7.69 -9.78 -5.83
N CYS A 197 7.91 -10.88 -6.53
CA CYS A 197 7.80 -12.23 -5.99
C CYS A 197 9.20 -12.76 -5.67
N PRO A 198 9.43 -13.35 -4.48
CA PRO A 198 10.75 -13.85 -4.09
C PRO A 198 11.12 -15.18 -4.76
N ASP A 199 10.16 -15.84 -5.41
CA ASP A 199 10.37 -17.07 -6.17
C ASP A 199 10.47 -16.74 -7.66
N GLN A 200 11.63 -16.97 -8.26
CA GLN A 200 11.90 -16.56 -9.65
C GLN A 200 11.08 -17.33 -10.68
N GLU A 201 10.86 -18.63 -10.46
CA GLU A 201 10.11 -19.47 -11.41
C GLU A 201 8.65 -19.06 -11.42
N ILE A 202 8.08 -18.90 -10.21
CA ILE A 202 6.69 -18.47 -10.05
C ILE A 202 6.53 -17.01 -10.52
N SER A 203 7.53 -16.15 -10.29
CA SER A 203 7.51 -14.77 -10.79
C SER A 203 7.34 -14.70 -12.31
N GLU A 204 8.07 -15.52 -13.07
CA GLU A 204 7.95 -15.54 -14.54
C GLU A 204 6.57 -16.03 -15.00
N GLU A 205 5.98 -17.00 -14.31
CA GLU A 205 4.61 -17.44 -14.58
C GLU A 205 3.59 -16.34 -14.27
N MET A 206 3.73 -15.66 -13.13
CA MET A 206 2.91 -14.50 -12.77
C MET A 206 3.04 -13.40 -13.81
N ARG A 207 4.27 -13.11 -14.26
CA ARG A 207 4.57 -12.11 -15.29
C ARG A 207 3.88 -12.45 -16.60
N LYS A 208 3.96 -13.70 -17.06
CA LYS A 208 3.26 -14.17 -18.25
C LYS A 208 1.75 -13.93 -18.11
N ARG A 209 1.17 -14.27 -16.96
CA ARG A 209 -0.25 -14.09 -16.69
C ARG A 209 -0.70 -12.62 -16.73
N ILE A 210 0.12 -11.71 -16.20
CA ILE A 210 -0.12 -10.26 -16.28
C ILE A 210 -0.12 -9.79 -17.74
N LEU A 211 0.85 -10.24 -18.54
CA LEU A 211 0.97 -9.87 -19.95
C LEU A 211 -0.18 -10.42 -20.80
N GLU A 212 -0.63 -11.64 -20.53
CA GLU A 212 -1.82 -12.23 -21.17
C GLU A 212 -3.08 -11.39 -20.90
N ALA A 213 -3.32 -11.03 -19.63
CA ALA A 213 -4.45 -10.18 -19.26
C ALA A 213 -4.37 -8.81 -19.95
N LYS A 214 -3.18 -8.20 -19.95
CA LYS A 214 -2.94 -6.92 -20.65
C LYS A 214 -3.22 -7.01 -22.15
N ALA A 215 -2.76 -8.07 -22.82
CA ALA A 215 -3.00 -8.28 -24.25
C ALA A 215 -4.49 -8.49 -24.56
N ALA A 216 -5.25 -9.05 -23.62
CA ALA A 216 -6.70 -9.23 -23.71
C ALA A 216 -7.52 -7.99 -23.31
N ASN A 217 -6.88 -6.88 -22.92
CA ASN A 217 -7.54 -5.71 -22.30
C ASN A 217 -8.34 -6.06 -21.04
N ASP A 218 -7.85 -7.02 -20.26
CA ASP A 218 -8.42 -7.47 -19.00
C ASP A 218 -7.48 -7.13 -17.81
N SER A 219 -7.90 -7.44 -16.60
CA SER A 219 -7.17 -7.19 -15.36
C SER A 219 -7.11 -8.43 -14.47
N VAL A 220 -6.03 -8.55 -13.70
CA VAL A 220 -5.84 -9.64 -12.73
C VAL A 220 -5.54 -9.07 -11.35
N GLY A 221 -6.06 -9.72 -10.32
CA GLY A 221 -5.70 -9.47 -8.92
C GLY A 221 -4.64 -10.45 -8.44
N GLY A 222 -4.38 -10.41 -7.13
CA GLY A 222 -3.40 -11.27 -6.49
C GLY A 222 -3.39 -11.11 -4.98
N THR A 223 -2.53 -11.87 -4.33
CA THR A 223 -2.30 -11.84 -2.89
C THR A 223 -0.93 -11.23 -2.60
N ILE A 224 -0.87 -10.40 -1.56
CA ILE A 224 0.36 -9.85 -1.00
C ILE A 224 0.58 -10.48 0.37
N THR A 225 1.77 -11.00 0.61
CA THR A 225 2.19 -11.49 1.92
C THR A 225 3.09 -10.45 2.55
N CYS A 226 2.83 -10.13 3.83
CA CYS A 226 3.63 -9.21 4.61
C CYS A 226 4.16 -9.91 5.86
N VAL A 227 5.46 -9.76 6.11
CA VAL A 227 6.14 -10.23 7.32
C VAL A 227 6.60 -9.02 8.12
N ILE A 228 6.32 -9.06 9.42
CA ILE A 228 6.78 -8.07 10.38
C ILE A 228 7.65 -8.80 11.40
N ARG A 229 8.93 -8.45 11.46
CA ARG A 229 9.92 -9.06 12.36
C ARG A 229 10.22 -8.13 13.53
N ASN A 230 10.72 -8.71 14.63
CA ASN A 230 11.11 -8.01 15.86
C ASN A 230 9.96 -7.22 16.51
N VAL A 231 8.72 -7.69 16.37
CA VAL A 231 7.56 -7.05 17.02
C VAL A 231 7.64 -7.29 18.53
N PRO A 232 7.65 -6.24 19.36
CA PRO A 232 7.68 -6.41 20.80
C PRO A 232 6.37 -7.05 21.30
N PRO A 233 6.42 -7.91 22.33
CA PRO A 233 5.22 -8.49 22.91
C PRO A 233 4.36 -7.39 23.56
N GLY A 234 3.04 -7.56 23.51
CA GLY A 234 2.09 -6.67 24.17
C GLY A 234 1.59 -5.49 23.32
N LEU A 235 1.89 -5.43 22.02
CA LEU A 235 1.25 -4.46 21.13
C LEU A 235 -0.22 -4.80 20.86
N GLY A 236 -1.07 -3.77 20.96
CA GLY A 236 -2.51 -3.86 20.74
C GLY A 236 -3.30 -3.53 22.01
N GLU A 237 -4.56 -3.19 21.82
CA GLU A 237 -5.47 -2.85 22.92
C GLU A 237 -6.52 -3.95 23.12
N PRO A 238 -7.19 -4.01 24.28
CA PRO A 238 -8.26 -4.98 24.52
C PRO A 238 -9.46 -4.83 23.56
N CYS A 239 -10.19 -5.94 23.39
CA CYS A 239 -11.53 -6.04 22.79
C CYS A 239 -11.72 -5.45 21.37
N PHE A 240 -11.84 -4.13 21.24
CA PHE A 240 -12.20 -3.43 20.00
C PHE A 240 -11.00 -2.91 19.22
N ASP A 241 -9.88 -2.70 19.89
CA ASP A 241 -8.66 -2.12 19.31
C ASP A 241 -7.48 -3.12 19.33
N LYS A 242 -7.82 -4.43 19.27
CA LYS A 242 -6.84 -5.49 19.08
C LYS A 242 -5.98 -5.20 17.86
N LEU A 243 -4.69 -5.55 17.93
CA LEU A 243 -3.75 -5.30 16.84
C LEU A 243 -4.24 -5.87 15.51
N GLU A 244 -4.69 -7.13 15.50
CA GLU A 244 -5.28 -7.80 14.33
C GLU A 244 -6.50 -7.07 13.76
N ALA A 245 -7.37 -6.53 14.62
CA ALA A 245 -8.56 -5.78 14.20
C ALA A 245 -8.17 -4.43 13.56
N LYS A 246 -7.17 -3.74 14.14
CA LYS A 246 -6.65 -2.49 13.57
C LYS A 246 -5.91 -2.72 12.25
N LEU A 247 -5.15 -3.80 12.14
CA LEU A 247 -4.51 -4.21 10.88
C LEU A 247 -5.56 -4.56 9.83
N ALA A 248 -6.60 -5.32 10.18
CA ALA A 248 -7.69 -5.65 9.25
C ALA A 248 -8.39 -4.39 8.72
N HIS A 249 -8.72 -3.44 9.61
CA HIS A 249 -9.29 -2.16 9.19
C HIS A 249 -8.34 -1.38 8.27
N ALA A 250 -7.04 -1.32 8.61
CA ALA A 250 -6.04 -0.66 7.78
C ALA A 250 -5.97 -1.28 6.38
N MET A 251 -5.87 -2.62 6.30
CA MET A 251 -5.70 -3.34 5.03
C MET A 251 -6.96 -3.30 4.16
N LEU A 252 -8.14 -3.51 4.75
CA LEU A 252 -9.42 -3.46 4.02
C LEU A 252 -9.78 -2.03 3.56
N SER A 253 -9.16 -0.99 4.15
CA SER A 253 -9.33 0.39 3.70
C SER A 253 -8.50 0.75 2.46
N ILE A 254 -7.59 -0.12 2.03
CA ILE A 254 -6.79 0.08 0.80
C ILE A 254 -7.70 -0.19 -0.41
N PRO A 255 -7.67 0.67 -1.46
CA PRO A 255 -8.47 0.45 -2.66
C PRO A 255 -8.23 -0.94 -3.28
N ALA A 256 -9.30 -1.57 -3.76
CA ALA A 256 -9.34 -2.91 -4.38
C ALA A 256 -9.13 -4.11 -3.43
N THR A 257 -8.74 -3.93 -2.17
CA THR A 257 -8.64 -5.03 -1.20
C THR A 257 -10.02 -5.66 -0.93
N LYS A 258 -10.07 -7.00 -0.88
CA LYS A 258 -11.29 -7.78 -0.62
C LYS A 258 -11.21 -8.67 0.62
N GLY A 259 -10.00 -8.96 1.10
CA GLY A 259 -9.76 -9.82 2.25
C GLY A 259 -8.46 -9.44 2.97
N PHE A 260 -8.35 -9.84 4.22
CA PHE A 260 -7.15 -9.74 5.05
C PHE A 260 -7.10 -10.95 5.97
N GLU A 261 -5.92 -11.52 6.14
CA GLU A 261 -5.70 -12.69 6.98
C GLU A 261 -4.36 -12.58 7.73
N ILE A 262 -4.29 -13.26 8.88
CA ILE A 262 -3.12 -13.34 9.76
C ILE A 262 -2.84 -14.82 10.06
N GLY A 263 -1.57 -15.22 10.03
CA GLY A 263 -1.16 -16.61 10.26
C GLY A 263 -1.81 -17.57 9.26
N SER A 264 -2.36 -18.68 9.76
CA SER A 264 -3.20 -19.64 9.01
C SER A 264 -4.42 -19.01 8.32
N GLY A 265 -4.84 -17.81 8.72
CA GLY A 265 -5.89 -17.08 8.04
C GLY A 265 -7.21 -17.84 7.98
N PHE A 266 -7.84 -17.85 6.80
CA PHE A 266 -9.11 -18.57 6.62
C PHE A 266 -8.98 -20.09 6.80
N LYS A 267 -7.79 -20.65 6.55
CA LYS A 267 -7.51 -22.08 6.75
C LYS A 267 -7.53 -22.47 8.24
N GLY A 268 -7.31 -21.51 9.13
CA GLY A 268 -7.45 -21.71 10.58
C GLY A 268 -8.84 -22.22 10.99
N THR A 269 -9.87 -21.96 10.17
CA THR A 269 -11.25 -22.41 10.43
C THR A 269 -11.49 -23.89 10.14
N THR A 270 -10.54 -24.57 9.51
CA THR A 270 -10.62 -26.00 9.15
C THR A 270 -9.62 -26.86 9.92
N LEU A 271 -8.87 -26.29 10.87
CA LEU A 271 -7.94 -27.02 11.73
C LEU A 271 -8.72 -27.88 12.74
N PHE A 272 -8.21 -29.08 13.03
CA PHE A 272 -8.75 -30.02 14.02
C PHE A 272 -8.29 -29.71 15.45
#